data_AF-A0A0M8XRZ6-F1
#
_entry.id   AF-A0A0M8XRZ6-F1
#
_cell.length_a   1.000
_cell.length_b   1.000
_cell.length_c   1.000
_cell.angle_alpha   90.00
_cell.angle_beta   90.00
_cell.angle_gamma   90.00
#
_symmetry.space_group_name_H-M   'P 1'
#
loop_
_entity.id
_entity.type
_entity.pdbx_description
1 polymer ?
#
loop_
_entity_poly.entity_id
_entity_poly.type
_entity_poly.pdbx_seq_one_letter_code
_entity_poly.pdbx_strand_id
1 'polypeptide(L)'
;MLQAALDYAALGWPVVPGAIWHDGRFTSPVDERPVTSPCLRPIEEATTDAASVWEWWSVRGLHEPNVFTVTTGNALLPGEELADLIQWLGRKSA
;
A
#
# COMPACT_ATOMS: atom_id res chain seq x y z
N MET A 1 3.11 -2.13 10.94
CA MET A 1 2.27 -1.62 9.83
C MET A 1 0.79 -1.84 10.06
N LEU A 2 0.37 -2.99 10.61
CA LEU A 2 -1.05 -3.24 10.91
C LEU A 2 -1.73 -2.15 11.76
N GLN A 3 -1.12 -1.75 12.88
CA GLN A 3 -1.73 -0.72 13.75
C GLN A 3 -1.94 0.61 13.00
N ALA A 4 -0.99 1.02 12.17
CA ALA A 4 -1.14 2.23 11.35
C ALA A 4 -2.28 2.10 10.32
N ALA A 5 -2.45 0.92 9.70
CA ALA A 5 -3.57 0.67 8.80
C ALA A 5 -4.92 0.76 9.51
N LEU A 6 -5.01 0.22 10.73
CA LEU A 6 -6.21 0.33 11.58
C LEU A 6 -6.48 1.78 11.98
N ASP A 7 -5.44 2.53 12.34
CA ASP A 7 -5.56 3.93 12.73
C ASP A 7 -6.08 4.78 11.55
N TYR A 8 -5.57 4.58 10.32
CA TYR A 8 -6.07 5.27 9.14
C TYR A 8 -7.51 4.86 8.77
N ALA A 9 -7.82 3.57 8.85
CA ALA A 9 -9.18 3.08 8.62
C ALA A 9 -10.17 3.69 9.64
N ALA A 10 -9.77 3.81 10.91
CA ALA A 10 -10.56 4.46 11.97
C ALA A 10 -10.76 5.97 11.73
N LEU A 11 -9.83 6.63 11.03
CA LEU A 11 -9.96 8.01 10.56
C LEU A 11 -10.84 8.14 9.30
N GLY A 12 -11.37 7.03 8.78
CA GLY A 12 -12.20 6.99 7.58
C GLY A 12 -11.41 7.05 6.27
N TRP A 13 -10.10 6.76 6.31
CA TRP A 13 -9.25 6.73 5.12
C TRP A 13 -9.13 5.29 4.62
N PRO A 14 -9.66 4.96 3.43
CA PRO A 14 -9.53 3.61 2.90
C PRO A 14 -8.06 3.22 2.73
N VAL A 15 -7.72 2.00 3.12
CA VAL A 15 -6.35 1.46 3.03
C VAL A 15 -6.28 0.22 2.16
N VAL A 16 -5.11 0.00 1.55
CA VAL A 16 -4.80 -1.18 0.73
C VAL A 16 -3.38 -1.67 1.05
N PRO A 17 -3.14 -3.00 1.12
CA PRO A 17 -1.83 -3.53 1.48
C PRO A 17 -0.82 -3.27 0.37
N GLY A 18 0.36 -2.86 0.79
CA GLY A 18 1.45 -2.41 -0.04
C GLY A 18 2.63 -3.37 -0.08
N ALA A 19 3.29 -3.42 -1.24
CA ALA A 19 4.60 -4.00 -1.40
C ALA A 19 5.61 -3.32 -0.47
N ILE A 20 6.62 -4.07 -0.03
CA ILE A 20 7.74 -3.53 0.72
C ILE A 20 8.82 -3.03 -0.24
N TRP A 21 9.59 -2.03 0.19
CA TRP A 21 10.80 -1.63 -0.51
C TRP A 21 11.97 -2.45 0.01
N HIS A 22 12.55 -3.29 -0.84
CA HIS A 22 13.67 -4.17 -0.49
C HIS A 22 14.64 -4.26 -1.66
N ASP A 23 15.95 -4.16 -1.40
CA ASP A 23 17.01 -4.19 -2.41
C ASP A 23 16.76 -3.26 -3.63
N GLY A 24 16.31 -2.03 -3.36
CA GLY A 24 16.13 -0.99 -4.38
C GLY A 24 14.91 -1.17 -5.29
N ARG A 25 13.93 -2.00 -4.91
CA ARG A 25 12.70 -2.23 -5.69
C ARG A 25 11.51 -2.62 -4.80
N PHE A 26 10.31 -2.57 -5.38
CA PHE A 26 9.11 -3.11 -4.74
C PHE A 26 9.10 -4.64 -4.77
N THR A 27 8.81 -5.25 -3.63
CA THR A 27 8.74 -6.70 -3.46
C THR A 27 7.53 -7.13 -2.63
N SER A 28 7.09 -8.36 -2.86
CA SER A 28 6.06 -9.04 -2.08
C SER A 28 6.52 -9.22 -0.63
N PRO A 29 5.75 -8.80 0.39
CA PRO A 29 6.08 -9.03 1.79
C PRO A 29 6.04 -10.52 2.18
N VAL A 30 5.42 -11.37 1.35
CA VAL A 30 5.28 -12.80 1.63
C VAL A 30 6.59 -13.54 1.42
N ASP A 31 7.28 -13.25 0.31
CA ASP A 31 8.41 -14.04 -0.20
C ASP A 31 9.53 -13.19 -0.81
N GLU A 32 9.50 -11.86 -0.64
CA GLU A 32 10.46 -10.88 -1.16
C GLU A 32 10.66 -10.91 -2.69
N ARG A 33 9.74 -11.57 -3.42
CA ARG A 33 9.81 -11.58 -4.88
C ARG A 33 9.47 -10.20 -5.43
N PRO A 34 10.17 -9.73 -6.48
CA PRO A 34 9.85 -8.47 -7.14
C PRO A 34 8.39 -8.42 -7.62
N VAL A 35 7.75 -7.28 -7.41
CA VAL A 35 6.40 -7.00 -7.91
C VAL A 35 6.40 -5.78 -8.82
N THR A 36 5.47 -5.76 -9.77
CA THR A 36 5.34 -4.66 -10.74
C THR A 36 4.45 -3.53 -10.23
N SER A 37 3.68 -3.76 -9.17
CA SER A 37 2.79 -2.78 -8.54
C SER A 37 3.11 -2.67 -7.06
N PRO A 38 3.16 -1.45 -6.50
CA PRO A 38 3.26 -1.28 -5.05
C PRO A 38 1.95 -1.59 -4.33
N CYS A 39 0.78 -1.52 -4.99
CA CYS A 39 -0.49 -1.98 -4.41
C CYS A 39 -0.62 -3.49 -4.63
N LEU A 40 -0.76 -4.26 -3.56
CA LEU A 40 -0.89 -5.72 -3.60
C LEU A 40 -2.33 -6.20 -3.80
N ARG A 41 -3.27 -5.25 -3.80
CA ARG A 41 -4.69 -5.41 -4.09
C ARG A 41 -5.14 -4.27 -5.01
N PRO A 42 -6.22 -4.44 -5.78
CA PRO A 42 -6.84 -3.36 -6.54
C PRO A 42 -7.17 -2.16 -5.64
N ILE A 43 -7.06 -0.94 -6.16
CA ILE A 43 -7.36 0.29 -5.39
C ILE A 43 -8.85 0.36 -5.05
N GLU A 44 -9.69 -0.24 -5.89
CA GLU A 44 -11.14 -0.36 -5.70
C GLU A 44 -11.49 -1.24 -4.48
N GLU A 45 -10.58 -2.12 -4.06
CA GLU A 45 -10.73 -2.89 -2.83
C GLU A 45 -10.33 -2.08 -1.59
N ALA A 46 -9.77 -0.87 -1.70
CA ALA A 46 -9.35 -0.10 -0.53
C ALA A 46 -10.50 0.08 0.46
N THR A 47 -10.21 -0.17 1.74
CA THR A 47 -11.26 -0.37 2.75
C THR A 47 -11.00 0.40 4.03
N THR A 48 -12.08 0.83 4.68
CA THR A 48 -12.08 1.32 6.07
C THR A 48 -12.57 0.25 7.06
N ASP A 49 -12.95 -0.94 6.56
CA ASP A 49 -13.42 -2.04 7.41
C ASP A 49 -12.25 -2.67 8.18
N ALA A 50 -12.31 -2.60 9.51
CA ALA A 50 -11.24 -3.07 10.37
C ALA A 50 -11.02 -4.60 10.26
N ALA A 51 -12.07 -5.40 10.00
CA ALA A 51 -11.93 -6.84 9.86
C ALA A 51 -11.10 -7.19 8.61
N SER A 52 -11.38 -6.52 7.49
CA SER A 52 -10.61 -6.64 6.25
C SER A 52 -9.15 -6.19 6.44
N VAL A 53 -8.92 -5.07 7.14
CA VAL A 53 -7.55 -4.60 7.47
C VAL A 53 -6.79 -5.64 8.30
N TRP A 54 -7.44 -6.20 9.34
CA TRP A 54 -6.85 -7.27 10.15
C TRP A 54 -6.51 -8.50 9.30
N GLU A 55 -7.43 -8.94 8.45
CA GLU A 55 -7.23 -10.09 7.58
C GLU A 55 -5.99 -9.90 6.69
N TRP A 56 -5.90 -8.76 6.00
CA TRP A 56 -4.86 -8.53 5.00
C TRP A 56 -3.46 -8.36 5.58
N TRP A 57 -3.35 -7.75 6.76
CA TRP A 57 -2.07 -7.55 7.43
C TRP A 57 -1.66 -8.70 8.36
N SER A 58 -2.58 -9.61 8.68
CA SER A 58 -2.27 -10.82 9.48
C SER A 58 -1.81 -12.00 8.64
N VAL A 59 -1.80 -11.88 7.30
CA VAL A 59 -1.24 -12.91 6.41
C VAL A 59 0.23 -13.14 6.77
N ARG A 60 0.59 -14.41 6.99
CA ARG A 60 1.98 -14.76 7.31
C ARG A 60 2.88 -14.59 6.09
N GLY A 61 3.72 -13.57 6.14
CA GLY A 61 4.82 -13.33 5.22
C GLY A 61 6.16 -13.21 5.94
N LEU A 62 7.23 -13.00 5.18
CA LEU A 62 8.55 -12.63 5.72
C LEU A 62 8.51 -11.24 6.39
N HIS A 63 7.67 -10.34 5.88
CA HIS A 63 7.49 -8.97 6.38
C HIS A 63 6.01 -8.61 6.48
N GLU A 64 5.72 -7.55 7.23
CA GLU A 64 4.40 -6.92 7.19
C GLU A 64 4.24 -6.08 5.91
N PRO A 65 3.06 -6.08 5.26
CA PRO A 65 2.80 -5.18 4.13
C PRO A 65 2.90 -3.70 4.51
N ASN A 66 3.33 -2.86 3.56
CA ASN A 66 3.24 -1.41 3.71
C ASN A 66 1.78 -0.94 3.70
N VAL A 67 1.50 0.27 4.20
CA VAL A 67 0.15 0.86 4.19
C VAL A 67 0.06 1.92 3.11
N PHE A 68 -0.83 1.72 2.15
CA PHE A 68 -1.26 2.76 1.22
C PHE A 68 -2.63 3.26 1.62
N THR A 69 -2.73 4.56 1.92
CA THR A 69 -4.01 5.23 2.12
C THR A 69 -4.49 5.80 0.79
N VAL A 70 -5.77 5.56 0.47
CA VAL A 70 -6.44 6.18 -0.68
C VAL A 70 -7.14 7.42 -0.16
N THR A 71 -6.47 8.57 -0.24
CA THR A 71 -7.13 9.84 0.04
C THR A 71 -7.88 10.28 -1.20
N THR A 72 -9.21 10.20 -1.18
CA THR A 72 -10.03 11.00 -2.10
C THR A 72 -9.91 12.46 -1.68
N GLY A 73 -8.81 13.10 -2.06
CA GLY A 73 -8.93 14.50 -2.48
C GLY A 73 -9.86 14.53 -3.70
N ASN A 74 -10.44 15.67 -4.03
CA ASN A 74 -11.19 15.86 -5.28
C ASN A 74 -10.32 15.69 -6.57
N ALA A 75 -9.35 14.79 -6.59
CA ALA A 75 -8.59 14.37 -7.74
C ALA A 75 -8.30 12.87 -7.59
N LEU A 76 -9.11 12.04 -8.24
CA LEU A 76 -8.65 10.76 -8.74
C LEU A 76 -7.46 11.07 -9.64
N LEU A 77 -6.23 10.89 -9.16
CA LEU A 77 -5.09 10.91 -10.06
C LEU A 77 -5.20 9.65 -10.92
N PRO A 78 -5.28 9.75 -12.26
CA PRO A 78 -5.27 8.58 -13.12
C PRO A 78 -4.03 7.72 -12.85
N GLY A 79 -4.08 6.42 -13.14
CA GLY A 79 -3.00 5.47 -12.81
C GLY A 79 -1.59 5.87 -13.30
N GLU A 80 -1.51 6.70 -14.34
CA GLU A 80 -0.25 7.30 -14.84
C GLU A 80 0.34 8.36 -13.88
N GLU A 81 -0.49 9.19 -13.26
CA GLU A 81 -0.04 10.20 -12.29
C GLU A 81 0.38 9.56 -10.96
N LEU A 82 -0.24 8.43 -10.58
CA LEU A 82 0.25 7.63 -9.46
C LEU A 82 1.63 7.03 -9.76
N ALA A 83 1.85 6.52 -10.97
CA ALA A 83 3.14 6.00 -11.39
C ALA A 83 4.23 7.09 -11.40
N ASP A 84 3.89 8.31 -11.84
CA ASP A 84 4.78 9.46 -11.82
C ASP A 84 5.11 9.92 -10.40
N LEU A 85 4.14 9.90 -9.48
CA LEU A 85 4.36 10.20 -8.07
C LEU A 85 5.32 9.19 -7.43
N ILE A 86 5.12 7.89 -7.70
CA ILE A 86 6.01 6.82 -7.22
C ILE A 86 7.43 7.01 -7.77
N GLN A 87 7.58 7.31 -9.07
CA GLN A 87 8.89 7.61 -9.68
C GLN A 87 9.55 8.88 -9.11
N TRP A 88 8.76 9.90 -8.80
CA TRP A 88 9.28 11.13 -8.20
C TRP A 88 9.80 10.90 -6.78
N LEU A 89 9.05 10.16 -5.95
CA LEU A 89 9.49 9.79 -4.62
C LEU A 89 10.78 8.96 -4.65
N GLY A 90 10.88 7.98 -5.56
CA GLY A 90 12.10 7.18 -5.74
C GLY A 90 13.35 7.98 -6.14
N ARG A 91 13.19 9.09 -6.88
CA ARG A 91 14.31 9.97 -7.27
C ARG A 91 14.78 10.90 -6.15
N LYS A 92 13.92 11.21 -5.18
CA LYS A 92 14.25 12.16 -4.10
C LYS A 92 15.03 11.52 -2.94
N SER A 93 15.10 10.19 -2.94
CA SER A 93 15.79 9.39 -1.92
C SER A 93 17.17 8.89 -2.37
N ALA A 94 17.65 9.33 -3.53
CA ALA A 94 18.97 9.04 -4.09
C ALA A 94 19.95 10.22 -3.90
#